data_AF-A0A7S0QQZ7-F1
#
_entry.id   AF-A0A7S0QQZ7-F1
#
_cell.length_a   1.000
_cell.length_b   1.000
_cell.length_c   1.000
_cell.angle_alpha   90.00
_cell.angle_beta   90.00
_cell.angle_gamma   90.00
#
_symmetry.space_group_name_H-M   'P 1'
#
loop_
_entity.id
_entity.type
_entity.pdbx_description
1 polymer ?
#
loop_
_entity_poly.entity_id
_entity_poly.type
_entity_poly.pdbx_seq_one_letter_code
_entity_poly.pdbx_strand_id
1 'polypeptide(L)'
;LREAHAGVALSEAEASIVSPFTSKRKSVDSCVDLLREGRAALHTSLACYKFLIVYGQLFSVLKLASFWYGVLMNMADYLMFDIVAVLALSYAMTVSAPLPALGPARPTSRLFSATTVASAALPTA
;
A
#
# COMPACT_ATOMS: atom_id res chain seq x y z
N LEU A 1 -12.87 -13.72 -21.47
CA LEU A 1 -12.02 -12.77 -20.72
C LEU A 1 -12.67 -11.40 -20.51
N ARG A 2 -13.53 -10.90 -21.42
CA ARG A 2 -14.23 -9.60 -21.28
C ARG A 2 -15.16 -9.44 -20.06
N GLU A 3 -15.63 -10.52 -19.44
CA GLU A 3 -16.43 -10.49 -18.20
C GLU A 3 -15.61 -10.72 -16.92
N ALA A 4 -14.36 -11.15 -17.03
CA ALA A 4 -13.53 -11.43 -15.85
C ALA A 4 -12.86 -10.15 -15.35
N HIS A 5 -12.91 -9.88 -14.04
CA HIS A 5 -12.26 -8.72 -13.42
C HIS A 5 -10.73 -8.72 -13.57
N ALA A 6 -10.13 -9.89 -13.78
CA ALA A 6 -8.72 -10.06 -14.14
C ALA A 6 -8.57 -11.38 -14.91
N GLY A 7 -7.61 -11.44 -15.85
CA GLY A 7 -7.31 -12.61 -16.64
C GLY A 7 -5.81 -12.92 -16.65
N VAL A 8 -5.45 -14.20 -16.83
CA VAL A 8 -4.08 -14.64 -17.11
C VAL A 8 -4.08 -15.41 -18.43
N ALA A 9 -3.29 -14.93 -19.39
CA ALA A 9 -3.10 -15.60 -20.67
C ALA A 9 -1.99 -16.65 -20.54
N LEU A 10 -2.29 -17.90 -20.88
CA LEU A 10 -1.30 -18.99 -20.93
C LEU A 10 -0.73 -19.20 -22.34
N SER A 11 -1.07 -18.34 -23.30
CA SER A 11 -0.63 -18.41 -24.70
C SER A 11 -0.32 -17.02 -25.24
N GLU A 12 0.73 -16.92 -26.07
CA GLU A 12 1.34 -15.65 -26.49
C GLU A 12 0.60 -14.93 -27.63
N ALA A 13 -0.14 -15.65 -28.50
CA ALA A 13 -0.56 -15.08 -29.79
C ALA A 13 -1.91 -14.31 -29.75
N GLU A 14 -2.98 -14.89 -29.19
CA GLU A 14 -4.31 -14.25 -29.23
C GLU A 14 -4.89 -13.99 -27.83
N ALA A 15 -4.56 -14.85 -26.86
CA ALA A 15 -5.04 -14.70 -25.49
C ALA A 15 -4.36 -13.55 -24.73
N SER A 16 -3.11 -13.21 -25.07
CA SER A 16 -2.36 -12.12 -24.42
C SER A 16 -2.89 -10.73 -24.77
N ILE A 17 -3.57 -10.56 -25.91
CA ILE A 17 -4.08 -9.26 -26.37
C ILE A 17 -5.22 -8.76 -25.45
N VAL A 18 -5.92 -9.69 -24.82
CA VAL A 18 -7.13 -9.42 -24.02
C VAL A 18 -6.93 -9.65 -22.52
N SER A 19 -5.73 -10.05 -22.10
CA SER A 19 -5.41 -10.40 -20.73
C SER A 19 -4.38 -9.42 -20.14
N PRO A 20 -4.61 -8.85 -18.94
CA PRO A 20 -3.66 -7.94 -18.31
C PRO A 20 -2.36 -8.64 -17.86
N PHE A 21 -2.39 -9.96 -17.69
CA PHE A 21 -1.22 -10.76 -17.32
C PHE A 21 -0.99 -11.89 -18.33
N THR A 22 0.27 -12.20 -18.62
CA THR A 22 0.67 -13.28 -19.55
C THR A 22 1.71 -14.17 -18.90
N SER A 23 1.44 -15.48 -18.81
CA SER A 23 2.37 -16.47 -18.28
C SER A 23 3.33 -16.95 -19.36
N LYS A 24 4.63 -16.72 -19.16
CA LYS A 24 5.69 -17.25 -20.05
C LYS A 24 5.90 -18.75 -19.91
N ARG A 25 5.64 -19.31 -18.71
CA ARG A 25 5.82 -20.75 -18.42
C ARG A 25 4.61 -21.60 -18.82
N LYS A 26 3.52 -20.98 -19.31
CA LYS A 26 2.26 -21.63 -19.74
C LYS A 26 1.72 -22.62 -18.68
N SER A 27 1.93 -22.31 -17.40
CA SER A 27 1.54 -23.15 -16.26
C SER A 27 0.48 -22.46 -15.40
N VAL A 28 -0.42 -23.24 -14.82
CA VAL A 28 -1.45 -22.76 -13.89
C VAL A 28 -0.83 -22.22 -12.59
N ASP A 29 0.39 -22.65 -12.26
CA ASP A 29 1.14 -22.19 -11.09
C ASP A 29 1.41 -20.67 -11.11
N SER A 30 1.48 -20.07 -12.31
CA SER A 30 1.60 -18.62 -12.46
C SER A 30 0.42 -17.84 -11.87
N CYS A 31 -0.78 -18.45 -11.78
CA CYS A 31 -1.92 -17.83 -11.10
C CYS A 31 -1.70 -17.78 -9.57
N VAL A 32 -1.06 -18.80 -9.00
CA VAL A 32 -0.73 -18.85 -7.57
C VAL A 32 0.32 -17.81 -7.23
N ASP A 33 1.36 -17.68 -8.05
CA ASP A 33 2.37 -16.63 -7.92
C ASP A 33 1.77 -15.23 -8.05
N LEU A 34 0.88 -15.02 -9.01
CA LEU A 34 0.19 -13.73 -9.17
C LEU A 34 -0.66 -13.39 -7.94
N LEU A 35 -1.35 -14.37 -7.35
CA LEU A 35 -2.11 -14.17 -6.10
C LEU A 35 -1.21 -13.87 -4.90
N ARG A 36 -0.02 -14.45 -4.83
CA ARG A 36 0.96 -14.16 -3.77
C ARG A 36 1.45 -12.74 -3.86
N GLU A 37 1.85 -12.31 -5.05
CA GLU A 37 2.31 -10.95 -5.31
C GLU A 37 1.19 -9.94 -5.05
N GLY A 38 -0.02 -10.23 -5.54
CA GLY A 38 -1.20 -9.38 -5.29
C GLY A 38 -1.52 -9.22 -3.80
N ARG A 39 -1.38 -10.28 -3.00
CA ARG A 39 -1.56 -10.21 -1.53
C ARG A 39 -0.48 -9.38 -0.85
N ALA A 40 0.78 -9.55 -1.25
CA ALA A 40 1.89 -8.76 -0.72
C ALA A 40 1.72 -7.27 -1.06
N ALA A 41 1.45 -6.95 -2.32
CA ALA A 41 1.19 -5.60 -2.80
C ALA A 41 -0.01 -4.96 -2.07
N LEU A 42 -1.10 -5.69 -1.88
CA LEU A 42 -2.27 -5.19 -1.14
C LEU A 42 -1.93 -4.90 0.33
N HIS A 43 -1.18 -5.80 0.99
CA HIS A 43 -0.77 -5.61 2.38
C HIS A 43 0.14 -4.38 2.54
N THR A 44 1.15 -4.24 1.68
CA THR A 44 2.06 -3.09 1.65
C THR A 44 1.28 -1.80 1.37
N SER A 45 0.33 -1.81 0.43
CA SER A 45 -0.48 -0.63 0.08
C SER A 45 -1.36 -0.16 1.25
N LEU A 46 -1.97 -1.11 1.97
CA LEU A 46 -2.77 -0.79 3.16
C LEU A 46 -1.90 -0.27 4.31
N ALA A 47 -0.72 -0.85 4.52
CA ALA A 47 0.23 -0.35 5.51
C ALA A 47 0.71 1.07 5.19
N CYS A 48 0.99 1.34 3.92
CA CYS A 48 1.35 2.66 3.41
C CYS A 48 0.24 3.69 3.66
N TYR A 49 -1.01 3.34 3.40
CA TYR A 49 -2.16 4.19 3.72
C TYR A 49 -2.28 4.51 5.22
N LYS A 50 -2.08 3.52 6.10
CA LYS A 50 -2.08 3.74 7.55
C LYS A 50 -1.00 4.72 7.98
N PHE A 51 0.20 4.58 7.43
CA PHE A 51 1.31 5.49 7.70
C PHE A 51 0.96 6.92 7.28
N LEU A 52 0.41 7.12 6.08
CA LEU A 52 0.01 8.45 5.59
C LEU A 52 -1.06 9.11 6.47
N ILE A 53 -2.04 8.34 6.95
CA ILE A 53 -3.10 8.86 7.84
C ILE A 53 -2.50 9.30 9.19
N VAL A 54 -1.69 8.46 9.82
CA VAL A 54 -1.06 8.78 11.12
C VAL A 54 -0.08 9.95 10.99
N TYR A 55 0.72 9.96 9.92
CA TYR A 55 1.63 11.06 9.60
C TYR A 55 0.87 12.38 9.43
N GLY A 56 -0.19 12.40 8.62
CA GLY A 56 -1.02 13.59 8.40
C GLY A 56 -1.69 14.10 9.69
N GLN A 57 -2.17 13.18 10.54
CA GLN A 57 -2.78 13.54 11.83
C GLN A 57 -1.76 14.17 12.78
N LEU A 58 -0.58 13.54 12.92
CA LEU A 58 0.49 14.06 13.76
C LEU A 58 0.94 15.44 13.29
N PHE A 59 1.11 15.62 11.98
CA PHE A 59 1.53 16.89 11.41
C PHE A 59 0.49 18.01 11.58
N SER A 60 -0.80 17.66 11.51
CA SER A 60 -1.90 18.59 11.78
C SER A 60 -1.90 19.06 13.23
N VAL A 61 -1.73 18.14 14.20
CA VAL A 61 -1.63 18.48 15.63
C VAL A 61 -0.40 19.35 15.90
N LEU A 62 0.75 18.99 15.32
CA LEU A 62 1.98 19.79 15.44
C LEU A 62 1.79 21.20 14.88
N LYS A 63 1.18 21.35 13.71
CA LYS A 63 0.91 22.67 13.12
C LYS A 63 -0.03 23.51 13.99
N LEU A 64 -1.07 22.90 14.56
CA LEU A 64 -2.00 23.58 15.46
C LEU A 64 -1.32 24.00 16.76
N ALA A 65 -0.48 23.15 17.34
CA ALA A 65 0.30 23.47 18.54
C ALA A 65 1.30 24.61 18.26
N SER A 66 2.05 24.53 17.16
CA SER A 66 2.98 25.59 16.76
C SER A 66 2.28 26.94 16.56
N PHE A 67 1.09 26.93 15.96
CA PHE A 67 0.26 28.14 15.84
C PHE A 67 -0.15 28.70 17.21
N TRP A 68 -0.53 27.84 18.16
CA TRP A 68 -0.88 28.26 19.53
C TRP A 68 0.30 28.88 20.29
N TYR A 69 1.50 28.33 20.13
CA TYR A 69 2.72 28.85 20.77
C TYR A 69 3.38 30.00 19.99
N GLY A 70 2.80 30.44 18.86
CA GLY A 70 3.34 31.52 18.03
C GLY A 70 4.62 31.15 17.25
N VAL A 71 4.92 29.85 17.11
CA VAL A 71 6.06 29.35 16.36
C VAL A 71 5.66 29.14 14.91
N LEU A 72 6.26 29.88 13.99
CA LEU A 72 6.01 29.78 12.55
C LEU A 72 7.22 29.13 11.87
N MET A 73 7.06 27.88 11.43
CA MET A 73 8.04 27.19 10.57
C MET A 73 7.97 27.72 9.14
N ASN A 74 9.10 27.73 8.44
CA ASN A 74 9.16 28.15 7.05
C ASN A 74 8.47 27.09 6.15
N MET A 75 7.87 27.54 5.05
CA MET A 75 7.27 26.67 4.03
C MET A 75 8.26 25.62 3.50
N ALA A 76 9.53 25.99 3.36
CA ALA A 76 10.58 25.08 2.92
C ALA A 76 10.77 23.90 3.89
N ASP A 77 10.69 24.15 5.21
CA ASP A 77 10.84 23.11 6.22
C ASP A 77 9.68 22.10 6.15
N TYR A 78 8.46 22.61 6.01
CA TYR A 78 7.27 21.76 5.81
C TYR A 78 7.41 20.85 4.58
N LEU A 79 7.88 21.39 3.47
CA LEU A 79 8.10 20.63 2.24
C LEU A 79 9.21 19.58 2.41
N MET A 80 10.29 19.91 3.13
CA MET A 80 11.38 18.96 3.39
C MET A 80 10.92 17.75 4.20
N PHE A 81 10.08 17.95 5.22
CA PHE A 81 9.51 16.85 6.00
C PHE A 81 8.64 15.93 5.13
N ASP A 82 7.80 16.51 4.27
CA ASP A 82 6.95 15.72 3.35
C ASP A 82 7.79 14.92 2.34
N ILE A 83 8.84 15.52 1.76
CA ILE A 83 9.73 14.82 0.84
C ILE A 83 10.41 13.65 1.53
N VAL A 84 10.94 13.83 2.74
CA VAL A 84 11.60 12.75 3.48
C VAL A 84 10.59 11.65 3.83
N ALA A 85 9.39 12.00 4.27
CA ALA A 85 8.35 11.03 4.60
C ALA A 85 7.91 10.20 3.38
N VAL A 86 7.67 10.85 2.24
CA VAL A 86 7.25 10.17 0.99
C VAL A 86 8.38 9.33 0.40
N LEU A 87 9.63 9.80 0.44
CA LEU A 87 10.79 9.03 -0.04
C LEU A 87 11.04 7.80 0.84
N ALA A 88 10.99 7.94 2.16
CA ALA A 88 11.12 6.81 3.08
C ALA A 88 10.02 5.76 2.84
N LEU A 89 8.79 6.21 2.58
CA LEU A 89 7.67 5.34 2.28
C LEU A 89 7.85 4.61 0.94
N SER A 90 8.24 5.33 -0.11
CA SER A 90 8.52 4.76 -1.44
C SER A 90 9.64 3.70 -1.37
N TYR A 91 10.70 3.99 -0.60
CA TYR A 91 11.77 3.04 -0.36
C TYR A 91 11.28 1.78 0.37
N ALA A 92 10.50 1.95 1.45
CA ALA A 92 9.94 0.83 2.21
C ALA A 92 9.01 -0.06 1.33
N MET A 93 8.24 0.54 0.41
CA MET A 93 7.44 -0.22 -0.55
C MET A 93 8.30 -1.06 -1.49
N THR A 94 9.42 -0.51 -1.95
CA THR A 94 10.35 -1.17 -2.89
C THR A 94 11.06 -2.38 -2.26
N VAL A 95 11.29 -2.37 -0.95
CA VAL A 95 11.97 -3.46 -0.23
C VAL A 95 11.00 -4.57 0.22
N SER A 96 9.68 -4.35 0.12
CA SER A 96 8.70 -5.34 0.55
C SER A 96 8.62 -6.54 -0.41
N ALA A 97 9.04 -7.72 0.06
CA ALA A 97 9.02 -8.96 -0.72
C ALA A 97 7.78 -9.82 -0.40
N PRO A 98 7.27 -10.59 -1.39
CA PRO A 98 6.15 -11.52 -1.19
C PRO A 98 6.56 -12.74 -0.35
N LEU A 99 5.61 -13.27 0.44
CA LEU A 99 5.85 -14.45 1.27
C LEU A 99 5.97 -15.74 0.40
N PRO A 100 6.87 -16.69 0.75
CA PRO A 100 7.08 -17.95 0.00
C PRO A 100 5.86 -18.87 -0.06
N ALA A 101 4.94 -18.79 0.92
CA ALA A 101 3.75 -19.62 0.99
C ALA A 101 2.48 -18.80 1.29
N LEU A 102 1.33 -19.22 0.74
CA LEU A 102 0.06 -18.58 1.05
C LEU A 102 -0.44 -19.06 2.42
N GLY A 103 -0.40 -18.18 3.42
CA GLY A 103 -1.09 -18.43 4.68
C GLY A 103 -2.63 -18.39 4.54
N PRO A 104 -3.38 -19.01 5.47
CA PRO A 104 -4.84 -19.06 5.45
C PRO A 104 -5.51 -17.70 5.71
N ALA A 105 -4.79 -16.74 6.30
CA ALA A 105 -5.31 -15.42 6.66
C ALA A 105 -5.40 -14.48 5.44
N ARG A 106 -6.62 -14.07 5.07
CA ARG A 106 -6.83 -13.08 4.00
C ARG A 106 -6.44 -11.67 4.49
N PRO A 107 -5.66 -10.89 3.74
CA PRO A 107 -5.36 -9.51 4.10
C PRO A 107 -6.67 -8.70 4.26
N THR A 108 -6.72 -7.85 5.28
CA THR A 108 -7.92 -7.09 5.64
C THR A 108 -8.29 -6.13 4.51
N SER A 109 -9.44 -6.31 3.87
CA SER A 109 -9.88 -5.49 2.71
C SER A 109 -10.46 -4.13 3.08
N ARG A 110 -10.38 -3.72 4.35
CA ARG A 110 -11.01 -2.50 4.87
C ARG A 110 -9.95 -1.48 5.29
N LEU A 111 -9.86 -0.40 4.52
CA LEU A 111 -9.00 0.75 4.78
C LEU A 111 -9.33 1.40 6.15
N PHE A 112 -10.63 1.57 6.42
CA PHE A 112 -11.18 2.05 7.68
C PHE A 112 -11.76 0.91 8.53
N SER A 113 -10.98 -0.15 8.77
CA SER A 113 -11.35 -1.09 9.83
C SER A 113 -11.41 -0.33 11.16
N ALA A 114 -12.40 -0.63 12.02
CA ALA A 114 -12.55 0.00 13.33
C ALA A 114 -11.24 -0.03 14.15
N THR A 115 -10.41 -1.05 13.93
CA THR A 115 -9.06 -1.18 14.48
C THR A 115 -8.07 -0.12 13.95
N THR A 116 -8.11 0.24 12.66
CA THR A 116 -7.26 1.30 12.10
C THR A 116 -7.67 2.68 12.63
N VAL A 117 -8.98 2.93 12.74
CA VAL A 117 -9.49 4.19 13.32
C VAL A 117 -9.19 4.25 14.82
N ALA A 118 -9.33 3.14 15.55
CA ALA A 118 -8.96 3.06 16.97
C ALA A 118 -7.46 3.27 17.20
N SER A 119 -6.57 2.64 16.41
CA SER A 119 -5.13 2.87 16.51
C SER A 119 -4.70 4.29 16.10
N ALA A 120 -5.46 4.95 15.21
CA ALA A 120 -5.21 6.35 14.86
C ALA A 120 -5.76 7.33 15.93
N ALA A 121 -6.81 6.95 16.65
CA ALA A 121 -7.45 7.78 17.68
C ALA A 121 -6.80 7.65 19.07
N LEU A 122 -6.21 6.49 19.41
CA LEU A 122 -5.43 6.28 20.63
C LEU A 122 -3.98 5.87 20.27
N PRO A 123 -3.02 6.80 20.31
CA PRO A 123 -1.60 6.49 20.20
C PRO A 123 -1.01 5.73 21.41
N THR A 124 -1.82 5.30 22.39
CA THR A 124 -1.38 4.86 23.73
C THR A 124 -1.91 3.49 24.18
N ALA A 125 -1.93 2.48 23.30
CA ALA A 125 -2.12 1.08 23.71
C ALA A 125 -1.20 0.14 22.94
#